data_AF-A0A8K0XIF5-F1
#
_entry.id   AF-A0A8K0XIF5-F1
#
_cell.length_a   1.000
_cell.length_b   1.000
_cell.length_c   1.000
_cell.angle_alpha   90.00
_cell.angle_beta   90.00
_cell.angle_gamma   90.00
#
_symmetry.space_group_name_H-M   'P 1'
#
loop_
_entity.id
_entity.type
_entity.pdbx_description
1 polymer ?
#
loop_
_entity_poly.entity_id
_entity_poly.type
_entity_poly.pdbx_seq_one_letter_code
_entity_poly.pdbx_strand_id
1 'polypeptide(L)'
;MASTDDQPHPHHDPVQWLRAQYNTQPNSYPKEESQLSGFDATSTPKQDPSVMADIALVVQMERLRVAEALAARDNVVVHLEKAYTSVRQKAAIIFQLEQELETLRRSATSVNTDSSTFQPVSELPMRTPGIQQDQQGMQINESQGRGAVPAECVEGQVIAQFGPVQNTPDKYLDGLQSNAAYSSAVSAGSSTKATETSSPSTNVNIGHVNLIGLPKPSPETAVEKSIAAKQAILASLPLPEGIPDDALQPIVIPAPHSLHEFLSNISGPLKESLTNYRVLGQLTTYWCPEREEHGYFLTPVFKCNTNPRVITAHRWSIVDVIGHMSKPTDCFYNKDGKWYYAGTYKAFRMDDLTVQEWEVLSNETTQALIKETLVGRKNVSPQNHYETAQLYAAGALRVACVGLQCVGFSEAVYRGVLEQSRFGHWSRSPGWSTPALSTTRNDTVGHDPKLVAI
;
A
#
# COMPACT_ATOMS: atom_id res chain seq x y z
N MET A 1 -13.55 -15.09 72.20
CA MET A 1 -14.62 -14.19 71.70
C MET A 1 -13.91 -13.09 70.93
N ALA A 2 -13.98 -12.93 69.62
CA ALA A 2 -14.91 -13.41 68.61
C ALA A 2 -14.13 -13.82 67.33
N SER A 3 -14.62 -14.85 66.64
CA SER A 3 -14.12 -15.33 65.35
C SER A 3 -14.96 -14.64 64.27
N THR A 4 -14.34 -13.88 63.38
CA THR A 4 -15.01 -13.31 62.20
C THR A 4 -14.65 -14.17 60.99
N ASP A 5 -15.62 -14.97 60.56
CA ASP A 5 -15.62 -15.70 59.28
C ASP A 5 -15.64 -14.71 58.11
N ASP A 6 -14.58 -14.74 57.31
CA ASP A 6 -14.48 -14.04 56.04
C ASP A 6 -14.98 -14.99 54.92
N GLN A 7 -16.23 -14.82 54.50
CA GLN A 7 -16.78 -15.52 53.33
C GLN A 7 -16.38 -14.76 52.04
N PRO A 8 -15.80 -15.44 51.03
CA PRO A 8 -15.45 -14.79 49.78
C PRO A 8 -16.69 -14.44 48.96
N HIS A 9 -16.85 -13.15 48.66
CA HIS A 9 -17.88 -12.68 47.73
C HIS A 9 -17.67 -13.26 46.32
N PRO A 10 -18.72 -13.77 45.67
CA PRO A 10 -18.61 -14.29 44.31
C PRO A 10 -18.31 -13.14 43.34
N HIS A 11 -17.19 -13.25 42.65
CA HIS A 11 -16.78 -12.36 41.57
C HIS A 11 -17.76 -12.53 40.40
N HIS A 12 -18.76 -11.65 40.34
CA HIS A 12 -19.69 -11.61 39.20
C HIS A 12 -18.93 -11.11 37.98
N ASP A 13 -18.76 -11.97 36.97
CA ASP A 13 -18.19 -11.60 35.68
C ASP A 13 -19.20 -10.75 34.88
N PRO A 14 -18.96 -9.44 34.69
CA PRO A 14 -19.89 -8.56 33.98
C PRO A 14 -20.07 -8.94 32.51
N VAL A 15 -19.19 -9.78 31.94
CA VAL A 15 -19.29 -10.25 30.55
C VAL A 15 -20.40 -11.31 30.40
N GLN A 16 -20.68 -12.11 31.44
CA GLN A 16 -21.77 -13.08 31.38
C GLN A 16 -23.15 -12.43 31.36
N TRP A 17 -23.32 -11.28 32.03
CA TRP A 17 -24.59 -10.55 32.03
C TRP A 17 -24.90 -9.93 30.66
N LEU A 18 -23.88 -9.41 29.96
CA LEU A 18 -24.03 -8.89 28.59
C LEU A 18 -24.31 -9.99 27.55
N ARG A 19 -23.74 -11.18 27.69
CA ARG A 19 -24.11 -12.34 26.83
C ARG A 19 -25.53 -12.83 27.07
N ALA A 20 -26.03 -12.76 28.30
CA ALA A 20 -27.40 -13.17 28.64
C ALA A 20 -28.47 -12.25 28.00
N GLN A 21 -28.17 -10.95 27.82
CA GLN A 21 -29.08 -10.01 27.14
C GLN A 21 -29.09 -10.14 25.61
N TYR A 22 -27.99 -10.59 24.99
CA TYR A 22 -27.92 -10.71 23.52
C TYR A 22 -28.44 -12.05 22.97
N ASN A 23 -28.60 -13.08 23.81
CA ASN A 23 -29.11 -14.40 23.39
C ASN A 23 -30.63 -14.58 23.51
N THR A 24 -31.37 -13.54 23.89
CA THR A 24 -32.84 -13.53 23.83
C THR A 24 -33.29 -12.88 22.52
N GLN A 25 -33.31 -13.66 21.43
CA GLN A 25 -34.11 -13.30 20.26
C GLN A 25 -35.59 -13.63 20.53
N PRO A 26 -36.52 -12.66 20.50
CA PRO A 26 -37.93 -12.96 20.38
C PRO A 26 -38.23 -13.20 18.90
N ASN A 27 -38.11 -14.46 18.47
CA ASN A 27 -38.63 -14.89 17.18
C ASN A 27 -40.14 -15.13 17.31
N SER A 28 -40.92 -14.07 17.49
CA SER A 28 -42.38 -14.13 17.46
C SER A 28 -42.93 -12.79 16.99
N TYR A 29 -43.01 -12.61 15.67
CA TYR A 29 -43.91 -11.62 15.10
C TYR A 29 -45.36 -12.06 15.41
N PRO A 30 -46.22 -11.19 15.96
CA PRO A 30 -47.63 -11.51 16.11
C PRO A 30 -48.25 -11.61 14.71
N LYS A 31 -48.93 -12.72 14.44
CA LYS A 31 -49.92 -12.82 13.36
C LYS A 31 -51.05 -11.84 13.71
N GLU A 32 -51.01 -10.64 13.15
CA GLU A 32 -52.20 -9.79 13.06
C GLU A 32 -53.11 -10.36 11.95
N GLU A 33 -53.95 -11.32 12.33
CA GLU A 33 -55.22 -11.54 11.64
C GLU A 33 -56.19 -10.45 12.09
N SER A 34 -56.23 -9.34 11.36
CA SER A 34 -57.25 -8.31 11.52
C SER A 34 -58.10 -8.23 10.25
N GLN A 35 -59.34 -8.64 10.44
CA GLN A 35 -60.47 -8.50 9.54
C GLN A 35 -60.64 -7.02 9.13
N LEU A 36 -60.29 -6.69 7.89
CA LEU A 36 -60.67 -5.45 7.22
C LEU A 36 -61.61 -5.81 6.06
N SER A 37 -62.86 -6.10 6.42
CA SER A 37 -63.97 -6.14 5.48
C SER A 37 -64.48 -4.72 5.25
N GLY A 38 -64.28 -4.18 4.04
CA GLY A 38 -64.94 -2.95 3.60
C GLY A 38 -63.98 -1.84 3.18
N PHE A 39 -63.12 -2.08 2.20
CA PHE A 39 -62.58 -1.01 1.37
C PHE A 39 -62.90 -1.31 -0.09
N ASP A 40 -63.67 -0.40 -0.70
CA ASP A 40 -64.14 -0.49 -2.08
C ASP A 40 -62.96 -0.66 -3.04
N ALA A 41 -62.95 -1.80 -3.73
CA ALA A 41 -61.98 -2.18 -4.74
C ALA A 41 -62.28 -1.46 -6.06
N THR A 42 -62.03 -0.15 -6.13
CA THR A 42 -62.00 0.56 -7.42
C THR A 42 -60.84 1.54 -7.47
N SER A 43 -59.93 1.31 -8.41
CA SER A 43 -58.75 2.10 -8.79
C SER A 43 -57.52 1.98 -7.89
N THR A 44 -56.87 0.81 -7.89
CA THR A 44 -55.43 0.79 -7.67
C THR A 44 -54.76 1.47 -8.88
N PRO A 45 -53.97 2.54 -8.69
CA PRO A 45 -53.23 3.13 -9.79
C PRO A 45 -52.26 2.07 -10.32
N LYS A 46 -52.31 1.79 -11.62
CA LYS A 46 -51.34 0.93 -12.31
C LYS A 46 -49.96 1.58 -12.14
N GLN A 47 -49.23 1.18 -11.10
CA GLN A 47 -47.84 1.58 -10.92
C GLN A 47 -47.03 0.97 -12.06
N ASP A 48 -46.25 1.81 -12.74
CA ASP A 48 -45.36 1.40 -13.82
C ASP A 48 -44.35 0.36 -13.28
N PRO A 49 -44.26 -0.84 -13.89
CA PRO A 49 -43.28 -1.86 -13.51
C PRO A 49 -41.84 -1.34 -13.44
N SER A 50 -41.49 -0.33 -14.24
CA SER A 50 -40.16 0.28 -14.21
C SER A 50 -39.88 0.97 -12.87
N VAL A 51 -40.86 1.72 -12.34
CA VAL A 51 -40.71 2.44 -11.07
C VAL A 51 -40.57 1.44 -9.91
N MET A 52 -41.26 0.30 -9.98
CA MET A 52 -41.14 -0.76 -8.98
C MET A 52 -39.75 -1.43 -9.01
N ALA A 53 -39.16 -1.59 -10.18
CA ALA A 53 -37.80 -2.13 -10.32
C ALA A 53 -36.76 -1.17 -9.73
N ASP A 54 -36.88 0.14 -9.99
CA ASP A 54 -35.98 1.16 -9.43
C ASP A 54 -36.07 1.24 -7.91
N ILE A 55 -37.29 1.20 -7.35
CA ILE A 55 -37.50 1.16 -5.90
C ILE A 55 -36.88 -0.11 -5.30
N ALA A 56 -37.06 -1.27 -5.95
CA ALA A 56 -36.47 -2.52 -5.48
C ALA A 56 -34.93 -2.47 -5.44
N LEU A 57 -34.30 -1.87 -6.46
CA LEU A 57 -32.85 -1.67 -6.50
C LEU A 57 -32.37 -0.73 -5.39
N VAL A 58 -33.06 0.38 -5.15
CA VAL A 58 -32.74 1.32 -4.06
C VAL A 58 -32.82 0.62 -2.70
N VAL A 59 -33.89 -0.14 -2.46
CA VAL A 59 -34.06 -0.91 -1.21
C VAL A 59 -32.95 -1.95 -1.05
N GLN A 60 -32.54 -2.62 -2.13
CA GLN A 60 -31.45 -3.60 -2.08
C GLN A 60 -30.09 -2.94 -1.77
N MET A 61 -29.80 -1.79 -2.38
CA MET A 61 -28.58 -1.03 -2.08
C MET A 61 -28.56 -0.55 -0.63
N GLU A 62 -29.70 -0.09 -0.11
CA GLU A 62 -29.79 0.36 1.27
C GLU A 62 -29.61 -0.79 2.27
N ARG A 63 -30.17 -1.98 1.98
CA ARG A 63 -29.91 -3.20 2.76
C ARG A 63 -28.43 -3.57 2.81
N LEU A 64 -27.71 -3.42 1.69
CA LEU A 64 -26.28 -3.69 1.62
C LEU A 64 -25.49 -2.71 2.51
N ARG A 65 -25.82 -1.41 2.46
CA ARG A 65 -25.20 -0.38 3.32
C ARG A 65 -25.45 -0.62 4.79
N VAL A 66 -26.66 -1.01 5.17
CA VAL A 66 -26.99 -1.36 6.57
C VAL A 66 -26.18 -2.58 7.03
N ALA A 67 -26.03 -3.60 6.19
CA ALA A 67 -25.21 -4.77 6.52
C ALA A 67 -23.73 -4.41 6.70
N GLU A 68 -23.17 -3.56 5.84
CA GLU A 68 -21.80 -3.06 5.96
C GLU A 68 -21.59 -2.22 7.24
N ALA A 69 -22.54 -1.33 7.55
CA ALA A 69 -22.50 -0.53 8.78
C ALA A 69 -22.56 -1.40 10.04
N LEU A 70 -23.37 -2.47 10.04
CA LEU A 70 -23.43 -3.44 11.14
C LEU A 70 -22.11 -4.21 11.28
N ALA A 71 -21.52 -4.67 10.18
CA ALA A 71 -20.22 -5.35 10.21
C ALA A 71 -19.10 -4.44 10.71
N ALA A 72 -19.09 -3.16 10.30
CA ALA A 72 -18.15 -2.16 10.78
C ALA A 72 -18.29 -1.93 12.30
N ARG A 73 -19.54 -1.80 12.79
CA ARG A 73 -19.82 -1.68 14.23
C ARG A 73 -19.30 -2.89 15.01
N ASP A 74 -19.58 -4.10 14.53
CA ASP A 74 -19.18 -5.32 15.22
C ASP A 74 -17.65 -5.47 15.29
N ASN A 75 -16.92 -5.07 14.23
CA ASN A 75 -15.46 -4.98 14.24
C ASN A 75 -14.95 -3.98 15.30
N VAL A 76 -15.58 -2.81 15.43
CA VAL A 76 -15.23 -1.83 16.47
C VAL A 76 -15.44 -2.39 17.87
N VAL A 77 -16.53 -3.14 18.10
CA VAL A 77 -16.80 -3.80 19.39
C VAL A 77 -15.70 -4.82 19.72
N VAL A 78 -15.28 -5.64 18.76
CA VAL A 78 -14.18 -6.61 18.94
C VAL A 78 -12.85 -5.89 19.25
N HIS A 79 -12.55 -4.78 18.57
CA HIS A 79 -11.35 -3.99 18.86
C HIS A 79 -11.39 -3.36 20.26
N LEU A 80 -12.55 -2.88 20.69
CA LEU A 80 -12.73 -2.34 22.04
C LEU A 80 -12.53 -3.41 23.12
N GLU A 81 -13.03 -4.63 22.89
CA GLU A 81 -12.81 -5.78 23.78
C GLU A 81 -11.32 -6.13 23.90
N LYS A 82 -10.59 -6.16 22.77
CA LYS A 82 -9.13 -6.36 22.76
C LYS A 82 -8.37 -5.25 23.49
N ALA A 83 -8.79 -3.99 23.31
CA ALA A 83 -8.19 -2.86 24.03
C ALA A 83 -8.44 -2.97 25.54
N TYR A 84 -9.66 -3.34 25.94
CA TYR A 84 -10.03 -3.49 27.35
C TYR A 84 -9.26 -4.62 28.05
N THR A 85 -9.12 -5.77 27.39
CA THR A 85 -8.31 -6.89 27.89
C THR A 85 -6.83 -6.49 28.03
N SER A 86 -6.27 -5.78 27.05
CA SER A 86 -4.89 -5.25 27.11
C SER A 86 -4.68 -4.26 28.27
N VAL A 87 -5.62 -3.33 28.49
CA VAL A 87 -5.57 -2.39 29.61
C VAL A 87 -5.61 -3.12 30.96
N ARG A 88 -6.48 -4.13 31.12
CA ARG A 88 -6.53 -4.96 32.33
C ARG A 88 -5.22 -5.70 32.58
N GLN A 89 -4.65 -6.32 31.54
CA GLN A 89 -3.36 -7.01 31.64
C GLN A 89 -2.24 -6.07 32.08
N LYS A 90 -2.15 -4.88 31.46
CA LYS A 90 -1.13 -3.88 31.82
C LYS A 90 -1.34 -3.34 33.24
N ALA A 91 -2.58 -3.12 33.67
CA ALA A 91 -2.88 -2.71 35.05
C ALA A 91 -2.43 -3.78 36.07
N ALA A 92 -2.62 -5.06 35.76
CA ALA A 92 -2.14 -6.16 36.61
C ALA A 92 -0.61 -6.19 36.71
N ILE A 93 0.10 -5.97 35.60
CA ILE A 93 1.57 -5.90 35.59
C ILE A 93 2.07 -4.70 36.41
N ILE A 94 1.44 -3.53 36.26
CA ILE A 94 1.80 -2.33 37.05
C ILE A 94 1.64 -2.62 38.55
N PHE A 95 0.51 -3.22 38.94
CA PHE A 95 0.27 -3.59 40.33
C PHE A 95 1.33 -4.56 40.87
N GLN A 96 1.73 -5.56 40.08
CA GLN A 96 2.80 -6.49 40.46
C GLN A 96 4.14 -5.76 40.64
N LEU A 97 4.52 -4.87 39.71
CA LEU A 97 5.76 -4.11 39.78
C LEU A 97 5.79 -3.15 40.99
N GLU A 98 4.65 -2.54 41.33
CA GLU A 98 4.52 -1.69 42.52
C GLU A 98 4.73 -2.50 43.81
N GLN A 99 4.22 -3.74 43.88
CA GLN A 99 4.41 -4.64 45.00
C GLN A 99 5.88 -5.10 45.15
N GLU A 100 6.54 -5.42 44.03
CA GLU A 100 7.96 -5.78 44.02
C GLU A 100 8.84 -4.60 44.49
N LEU A 101 8.54 -3.38 44.02
CA LEU A 101 9.24 -2.16 44.43
C LEU A 101 9.11 -1.92 45.94
N GLU A 102 7.90 -2.04 46.49
CA GLU A 102 7.67 -1.90 47.93
C GLU A 102 8.42 -2.97 48.76
N THR A 103 8.50 -4.21 48.25
CA THR A 103 9.25 -5.30 48.89
C THR A 103 10.75 -5.02 48.90
N LEU A 104 11.30 -4.53 47.79
CA LEU A 104 12.70 -4.12 47.70
C LEU A 104 13.00 -2.93 48.62
N ARG A 105 12.09 -1.96 48.71
CA ARG A 105 12.21 -0.79 49.59
C ARG A 105 12.24 -1.17 51.08
N ARG A 106 11.40 -2.12 51.51
CA ARG A 106 11.42 -2.66 52.87
C ARG A 106 12.71 -3.41 53.17
N SER A 107 13.17 -4.22 52.22
CA SER A 107 14.41 -5.00 52.34
C SER A 107 15.64 -4.10 52.48
N ALA A 108 15.69 -2.99 51.73
CA ALA A 108 16.78 -2.01 51.80
C ALA A 108 16.82 -1.23 53.14
N THR A 109 15.66 -0.97 53.75
CA THR A 109 15.57 -0.19 55.00
C THR A 109 16.02 -1.01 56.22
N SER A 110 15.86 -2.34 56.18
CA SER A 110 16.21 -3.23 57.30
C SER A 110 17.72 -3.40 57.54
N VAL A 111 18.59 -3.04 56.59
CA VAL A 111 20.03 -3.34 56.68
C VAL A 111 20.83 -2.18 57.32
N ASN A 112 20.23 -1.01 57.52
CA ASN A 112 20.96 0.21 57.87
C ASN A 112 20.90 0.63 59.35
N THR A 113 20.46 -0.23 60.26
CA THR A 113 20.26 0.16 61.68
C THR A 113 21.36 -0.29 62.65
N ASP A 114 22.34 -1.12 62.24
CA ASP A 114 23.30 -1.73 63.19
C ASP A 114 24.80 -1.39 62.98
N SER A 115 25.15 -0.27 62.34
CA SER A 115 26.56 0.18 62.28
C SER A 115 26.78 1.61 62.77
N SER A 116 26.35 1.87 64.01
CA SER A 116 26.92 2.95 64.84
C SER A 116 28.16 2.41 65.54
N THR A 117 29.33 2.55 64.91
CA THR A 117 30.64 2.91 65.51
C THR A 117 31.67 2.79 64.39
N PHE A 118 32.19 3.91 63.88
CA PHE A 118 33.64 4.18 63.75
C PHE A 118 33.94 5.45 62.92
N GLN A 119 34.51 6.40 63.66
CA GLN A 119 35.51 7.44 63.37
C GLN A 119 35.54 8.33 62.10
N PRO A 120 35.92 9.62 62.30
CA PRO A 120 36.17 10.58 61.23
C PRO A 120 37.62 10.44 60.71
N VAL A 121 37.80 10.29 59.40
CA VAL A 121 39.12 10.37 58.77
C VAL A 121 39.13 11.44 57.68
N SER A 122 40.19 12.23 57.75
CA SER A 122 40.49 13.47 57.07
C SER A 122 40.60 13.41 55.55
N GLU A 123 40.44 14.62 54.98
CA GLU A 123 40.94 15.12 53.70
C GLU A 123 42.10 14.35 53.06
N LEU A 124 41.99 14.07 51.74
CA LEU A 124 43.02 14.27 50.69
C LEU A 124 42.57 13.69 49.31
N PRO A 125 43.24 13.98 48.17
CA PRO A 125 42.71 14.86 47.13
C PRO A 125 42.36 14.16 45.81
N MET A 126 41.74 14.94 44.91
CA MET A 126 41.54 14.65 43.49
C MET A 126 42.73 13.96 42.82
N ARG A 127 42.48 12.78 42.24
CA ARG A 127 43.31 12.21 41.19
C ARG A 127 42.43 11.44 40.19
N THR A 128 42.25 12.04 39.02
CA THR A 128 41.65 11.44 37.82
C THR A 128 42.54 10.31 37.32
N PRO A 129 42.02 9.11 37.01
CA PRO A 129 42.74 8.13 36.21
C PRO A 129 42.35 8.25 34.73
N GLY A 130 43.38 8.34 33.88
CA GLY A 130 43.26 8.11 32.45
C GLY A 130 42.98 6.64 32.16
N ILE A 131 42.08 6.40 31.22
CA ILE A 131 41.72 5.08 30.72
C ILE A 131 42.76 4.71 29.67
N GLN A 132 43.61 3.74 30.01
CA GLN A 132 44.52 3.07 29.09
C GLN A 132 43.84 1.77 28.63
N GLN A 133 43.56 1.70 27.33
CA GLN A 133 42.75 0.68 26.69
C GLN A 133 43.68 -0.44 26.19
N ASP A 134 43.85 -1.49 26.99
CA ASP A 134 44.52 -2.73 26.56
C ASP A 134 43.53 -3.55 25.71
N GLN A 135 43.75 -3.58 24.40
CA GLN A 135 43.16 -4.58 23.51
C GLN A 135 44.04 -5.84 23.53
N GLN A 136 43.65 -6.84 24.32
CA GLN A 136 44.11 -8.22 24.11
C GLN A 136 43.21 -8.89 23.06
N GLY A 137 43.85 -9.28 21.96
CA GLY A 137 43.23 -10.00 20.87
C GLY A 137 42.78 -11.40 21.29
N MET A 138 41.51 -11.70 21.04
CA MET A 138 40.99 -13.06 20.99
C MET A 138 41.06 -13.52 19.52
N GLN A 139 42.12 -14.25 19.17
CA GLN A 139 42.14 -15.05 17.95
C GLN A 139 41.33 -16.31 18.21
N ILE A 140 40.18 -16.43 17.56
CA ILE A 140 39.45 -17.69 17.45
C ILE A 140 39.84 -18.30 16.11
N ASN A 141 40.66 -19.35 16.19
CA ASN A 141 40.92 -20.27 15.09
C ASN A 141 39.69 -21.14 14.88
N GLU A 142 38.99 -20.97 13.75
CA GLU A 142 38.04 -21.98 13.27
C GLU A 142 38.58 -22.61 11.99
N SER A 143 39.20 -23.77 12.20
CA SER A 143 39.70 -24.68 11.19
C SER A 143 38.57 -25.49 10.57
N GLN A 144 38.49 -25.44 9.24
CA GLN A 144 38.29 -26.57 8.32
C GLN A 144 37.39 -27.73 8.77
N GLY A 145 36.19 -27.78 8.20
CA GLY A 145 35.36 -28.98 8.12
C GLY A 145 34.79 -29.18 6.72
N ARG A 146 35.59 -29.72 5.80
CA ARG A 146 35.10 -30.30 4.53
C ARG A 146 34.34 -31.58 4.86
N GLY A 147 33.03 -31.58 4.63
CA GLY A 147 32.19 -32.78 4.62
C GLY A 147 31.43 -32.87 3.31
N ALA A 148 31.91 -33.73 2.40
CA ALA A 148 31.23 -34.11 1.18
C ALA A 148 30.37 -35.36 1.43
N VAL A 149 29.08 -35.33 1.10
CA VAL A 149 28.23 -36.51 0.86
C VAL A 149 27.03 -36.10 -0.02
N PRO A 150 26.31 -37.04 -0.68
CA PRO A 150 26.14 -37.03 -2.13
C PRO A 150 24.69 -36.78 -2.57
N ALA A 151 24.55 -36.61 -3.88
CA ALA A 151 23.30 -36.58 -4.61
C ALA A 151 22.50 -37.90 -4.48
N GLU A 152 21.19 -37.79 -4.28
CA GLU A 152 20.13 -38.52 -5.01
C GLU A 152 18.77 -38.35 -4.30
N CYS A 153 17.80 -37.71 -4.96
CA CYS A 153 16.44 -38.24 -5.05
C CYS A 153 15.65 -37.49 -6.13
N VAL A 154 15.23 -38.30 -7.10
CA VAL A 154 14.37 -37.97 -8.23
C VAL A 154 12.93 -38.14 -7.79
N GLU A 155 12.12 -37.09 -7.91
CA GLU A 155 10.65 -37.12 -8.01
C GLU A 155 10.29 -35.75 -8.62
N GLY A 156 9.75 -35.61 -9.84
CA GLY A 156 8.62 -36.34 -10.38
C GLY A 156 7.35 -35.51 -10.22
N GLN A 157 7.30 -34.28 -10.75
CA GLN A 157 6.08 -33.47 -10.69
C GLN A 157 5.77 -32.73 -12.00
N VAL A 158 4.69 -33.21 -12.61
CA VAL A 158 3.99 -32.67 -13.77
C VAL A 158 3.39 -31.32 -13.40
N ILE A 159 3.78 -30.24 -14.09
CA ILE A 159 3.11 -28.93 -14.01
C ILE A 159 2.76 -28.48 -15.42
N ALA A 160 1.47 -28.19 -15.60
CA ALA A 160 0.85 -27.72 -16.83
C ALA A 160 1.49 -26.43 -17.35
N GLN A 161 1.82 -26.43 -18.65
CA GLN A 161 2.20 -25.26 -19.41
C GLN A 161 1.02 -24.29 -19.52
N PHE A 162 1.08 -23.17 -18.81
CA PHE A 162 0.44 -21.94 -19.23
C PHE A 162 1.54 -20.95 -19.59
N GLY A 163 1.65 -20.66 -20.89
CA GLY A 163 2.65 -19.73 -21.43
C GLY A 163 2.40 -18.29 -20.97
N PRO A 164 3.45 -17.45 -20.94
CA PRO A 164 3.32 -16.05 -20.57
C PRO A 164 2.59 -15.27 -21.68
N VAL A 165 1.50 -14.59 -21.31
CA VAL A 165 0.83 -13.60 -22.18
C VAL A 165 1.76 -12.40 -22.31
N GLN A 166 2.53 -12.38 -23.39
CA GLN A 166 3.27 -11.21 -23.82
C GLN A 166 2.27 -10.19 -24.39
N ASN A 167 2.10 -9.05 -23.72
CA ASN A 167 1.45 -7.89 -24.32
C ASN A 167 2.41 -7.30 -25.35
N THR A 168 2.22 -7.66 -26.62
CA THR A 168 2.83 -6.96 -27.76
C THR A 168 2.08 -5.64 -28.02
N PRO A 169 2.77 -4.56 -28.41
CA PRO A 169 2.13 -3.34 -28.87
C PRO A 169 1.68 -3.53 -30.33
N ASP A 170 0.38 -3.61 -30.56
CA ASP A 170 -0.20 -3.64 -31.91
C ASP A 170 0.07 -2.31 -32.64
N LYS A 171 0.72 -2.43 -33.80
CA LYS A 171 0.77 -1.44 -34.88
C LYS A 171 -0.33 -1.77 -35.91
N TYR A 172 -0.75 -0.74 -36.67
CA TYR A 172 -1.79 -0.69 -37.72
C TYR A 172 -3.24 -0.50 -37.17
N LEU A 173 -4.09 0.40 -37.68
CA LEU A 173 -4.30 0.94 -39.03
C LEU A 173 -4.98 2.34 -38.99
N ASP A 174 -4.77 3.08 -40.09
CA ASP A 174 -5.37 4.36 -40.49
C ASP A 174 -6.91 4.44 -40.48
N GLY A 175 -7.38 5.68 -40.33
CA GLY A 175 -8.49 6.21 -41.13
C GLY A 175 -9.90 5.99 -40.59
N LEU A 176 -10.53 7.06 -40.11
CA LEU A 176 -11.82 7.57 -40.62
C LEU A 176 -12.18 8.88 -39.92
N GLN A 177 -12.16 9.96 -40.71
CA GLN A 177 -12.87 11.20 -40.43
C GLN A 177 -14.37 10.91 -40.35
N SER A 178 -15.05 11.43 -39.32
CA SER A 178 -16.43 11.90 -39.48
C SER A 178 -16.80 12.90 -38.40
N ASN A 179 -17.35 14.02 -38.87
CA ASN A 179 -17.94 15.10 -38.10
C ASN A 179 -19.16 14.62 -37.31
N ALA A 180 -19.28 15.04 -36.06
CA ALA A 180 -20.57 15.17 -35.40
C ALA A 180 -20.54 16.40 -34.48
N ALA A 181 -21.11 17.49 -34.99
CA ALA A 181 -21.54 18.61 -34.18
C ALA A 181 -22.72 18.16 -33.31
N TYR A 182 -22.65 18.40 -32.01
CA TYR A 182 -23.84 18.45 -31.16
C TYR A 182 -23.78 19.72 -30.30
N SER A 183 -24.71 20.63 -30.61
CA SER A 183 -25.07 21.76 -29.77
C SER A 183 -25.73 21.24 -28.50
N SER A 184 -25.26 21.71 -27.34
CA SER A 184 -26.01 21.58 -26.08
C SER A 184 -26.57 22.96 -25.74
N ALA A 185 -27.88 23.10 -25.89
CA ALA A 185 -28.64 24.27 -25.49
C ALA A 185 -28.82 24.25 -23.97
N VAL A 186 -28.41 25.33 -23.33
CA VAL A 186 -28.60 25.65 -21.92
C VAL A 186 -30.07 26.01 -21.72
N SER A 187 -30.83 25.24 -20.93
CA SER A 187 -32.15 25.64 -20.47
C SER A 187 -32.12 26.06 -19.01
N ALA A 188 -32.54 27.30 -18.80
CA ALA A 188 -32.57 28.02 -17.54
C ALA A 188 -33.58 27.43 -16.55
N GLY A 189 -33.30 27.65 -15.28
CA GLY A 189 -34.00 27.08 -14.15
C GLY A 189 -35.43 27.57 -13.92
N SER A 190 -36.07 26.92 -12.95
CA SER A 190 -37.21 27.48 -12.26
C SER A 190 -37.10 27.21 -10.77
N SER A 191 -37.22 28.30 -10.03
CA SER A 191 -37.22 28.44 -8.58
C SER A 191 -38.58 28.01 -8.03
N THR A 192 -38.58 27.18 -6.99
CA THR A 192 -39.76 27.04 -6.10
C THR A 192 -39.32 27.12 -4.65
N LYS A 193 -39.84 28.16 -3.98
CA LYS A 193 -39.80 28.40 -2.54
C LYS A 193 -40.55 27.28 -1.81
N ALA A 194 -39.97 26.75 -0.73
CA ALA A 194 -40.69 25.98 0.27
C ALA A 194 -40.64 26.71 1.62
N THR A 195 -41.84 26.86 2.20
CA THR A 195 -42.16 27.57 3.42
C THR A 195 -41.96 26.66 4.63
N GLU A 196 -41.16 27.09 5.60
CA GLU A 196 -40.94 26.40 6.87
C GLU A 196 -42.20 26.50 7.75
N THR A 197 -42.69 25.36 8.24
CA THR A 197 -43.71 25.28 9.29
C THR A 197 -43.09 24.53 10.47
N SER A 198 -42.88 25.26 11.57
CA SER A 198 -42.30 24.76 12.81
C SER A 198 -43.35 24.06 13.68
N SER A 199 -42.95 22.96 14.32
CA SER A 199 -43.70 22.29 15.40
C SER A 199 -42.75 22.09 16.59
N PRO A 200 -43.21 22.24 17.85
CA PRO A 200 -42.34 22.20 19.01
C PRO A 200 -42.19 20.77 19.54
N SER A 201 -40.96 20.27 19.59
CA SER A 201 -40.60 19.00 20.24
C SER A 201 -40.06 19.26 21.64
N THR A 202 -40.72 18.66 22.64
CA THR A 202 -40.40 18.73 24.06
C THR A 202 -39.08 18.01 24.35
N ASN A 203 -38.09 18.75 24.86
CA ASN A 203 -36.73 18.27 25.13
C ASN A 203 -36.65 17.71 26.56
N VAL A 204 -36.43 16.40 26.71
CA VAL A 204 -36.13 15.77 28.01
C VAL A 204 -34.62 15.83 28.23
N ASN A 205 -34.21 16.68 29.17
CA ASN A 205 -32.82 16.96 29.50
C ASN A 205 -32.26 15.85 30.40
N ILE A 206 -31.61 14.83 29.82
CA ILE A 206 -30.85 13.82 30.56
C ILE A 206 -29.43 14.35 30.74
N GLY A 207 -29.05 14.60 32.00
CA GLY A 207 -27.77 15.18 32.40
C GLY A 207 -26.58 14.41 31.83
N HIS A 208 -25.93 15.01 30.83
CA HIS A 208 -24.69 14.54 30.23
C HIS A 208 -23.55 14.80 31.20
N VAL A 209 -23.05 13.75 31.84
CA VAL A 209 -21.84 13.81 32.69
C VAL A 209 -20.66 14.11 31.76
N ASN A 210 -20.08 15.31 31.89
CA ASN A 210 -18.86 15.69 31.19
C ASN A 210 -17.70 14.82 31.69
N LEU A 211 -17.50 13.67 31.05
CA LEU A 211 -16.28 12.88 31.17
C LEU A 211 -15.14 13.75 30.64
N ILE A 212 -14.23 14.14 31.55
CA ILE A 212 -13.06 14.96 31.28
C ILE A 212 -12.32 14.39 30.06
N GLY A 213 -12.29 15.18 28.98
CA GLY A 213 -11.84 14.77 27.66
C GLY A 213 -10.38 14.35 27.66
N LEU A 214 -10.14 13.04 27.62
CA LEU A 214 -8.85 12.50 27.24
C LEU A 214 -8.57 12.99 25.80
N PRO A 215 -7.43 13.67 25.54
CA PRO A 215 -7.14 14.19 24.21
C PRO A 215 -7.13 13.03 23.20
N LYS A 216 -8.06 13.06 22.25
CA LYS A 216 -8.07 12.13 21.12
C LYS A 216 -6.70 12.24 20.44
N PRO A 217 -5.93 11.15 20.31
CA PRO A 217 -4.63 11.21 19.66
C PRO A 217 -4.81 11.80 18.27
N SER A 218 -3.98 12.79 17.92
CA SER A 218 -4.00 13.39 16.60
C SER A 218 -3.86 12.29 15.54
N PRO A 219 -4.67 12.28 14.48
CA PRO A 219 -4.60 11.27 13.42
C PRO A 219 -3.19 11.13 12.82
N GLU A 220 -2.43 12.23 12.80
CA GLU A 220 -1.03 12.27 12.38
C GLU A 220 -0.15 11.25 13.13
N THR A 221 -0.33 11.13 14.45
CA THR A 221 0.46 10.21 15.27
C THR A 221 0.16 8.72 14.98
N ALA A 222 -1.03 8.40 14.45
CA ALA A 222 -1.39 7.03 14.09
C ALA A 222 -0.74 6.63 12.77
N VAL A 223 -0.75 7.53 11.80
CA VAL A 223 -0.11 7.35 10.48
C VAL A 223 1.40 7.20 10.64
N GLU A 224 2.06 8.08 11.41
CA GLU A 224 3.49 7.99 11.70
C GLU A 224 3.86 6.66 12.35
N LYS A 225 3.07 6.18 13.32
CA LYS A 225 3.30 4.88 13.95
C LYS A 225 3.17 3.72 12.97
N SER A 226 2.22 3.79 12.03
CA SER A 226 2.06 2.78 10.99
C SER A 226 3.26 2.75 10.05
N ILE A 227 3.72 3.92 9.59
CA ILE A 227 4.92 4.05 8.75
C ILE A 227 6.17 3.54 9.49
N ALA A 228 6.34 3.95 10.75
CA ALA A 228 7.44 3.50 11.60
C ALA A 228 7.42 1.98 11.82
N ALA A 229 6.24 1.38 12.00
CA ALA A 229 6.11 -0.07 12.11
C ALA A 229 6.51 -0.78 10.82
N LYS A 230 6.11 -0.27 9.65
CA LYS A 230 6.53 -0.79 8.34
C LYS A 230 8.05 -0.72 8.16
N GLN A 231 8.66 0.41 8.53
CA GLN A 231 10.11 0.59 8.48
C GLN A 231 10.84 -0.34 9.46
N ALA A 232 10.33 -0.54 10.68
CA ALA A 232 10.90 -1.46 11.65
C ALA A 232 10.90 -2.91 11.15
N ILE A 233 9.82 -3.35 10.47
CA ILE A 233 9.79 -4.67 9.83
C ILE A 233 10.91 -4.78 8.80
N LEU A 234 11.10 -3.77 7.95
CA LEU A 234 12.12 -3.78 6.91
C LEU A 234 13.54 -3.74 7.48
N ALA A 235 13.79 -2.93 8.50
CA ALA A 235 15.08 -2.83 9.17
C ALA A 235 15.51 -4.15 9.85
N SER A 236 14.53 -4.97 10.26
CA SER A 236 14.78 -6.27 10.88
C SER A 236 15.17 -7.38 9.89
N LEU A 237 15.03 -7.15 8.58
CA LEU A 237 15.35 -8.16 7.57
C LEU A 237 16.86 -8.38 7.44
N PRO A 238 17.30 -9.62 7.16
CA PRO A 238 18.71 -9.92 6.97
C PRO A 238 19.21 -9.33 5.64
N LEU A 239 20.42 -8.79 5.67
CA LEU A 239 21.14 -8.33 4.48
C LEU A 239 21.96 -9.49 3.90
N PRO A 240 21.99 -9.64 2.56
CA PRO A 240 22.90 -10.56 1.91
C PRO A 240 24.34 -10.06 1.98
N GLU A 241 25.30 -11.00 2.01
CA GLU A 241 26.71 -10.68 1.88
C GLU A 241 27.04 -10.20 0.46
N GLY A 242 28.06 -9.35 0.32
CA GLY A 242 28.56 -8.91 -0.99
C GLY A 242 27.77 -7.79 -1.67
N ILE A 243 26.91 -7.08 -0.94
CA ILE A 243 26.44 -5.77 -1.39
C ILE A 243 27.64 -4.82 -1.41
N PRO A 244 27.92 -4.12 -2.52
CA PRO A 244 29.02 -3.17 -2.55
C PRO A 244 28.77 -2.02 -1.58
N ASP A 245 29.73 -1.73 -0.71
CA ASP A 245 29.72 -0.54 0.17
C ASP A 245 29.84 0.77 -0.65
N ASP A 246 30.30 0.66 -1.89
CA ASP A 246 30.54 1.78 -2.79
C ASP A 246 29.22 2.43 -3.26
N ALA A 247 29.26 3.75 -3.42
CA ALA A 247 28.16 4.50 -4.01
C ALA A 247 27.85 3.98 -5.43
N LEU A 248 26.61 3.50 -5.63
CA LEU A 248 26.13 3.00 -6.91
C LEU A 248 26.29 4.06 -8.01
N GLN A 249 26.84 3.64 -9.15
CA GLN A 249 27.01 4.53 -10.29
C GLN A 249 25.69 4.64 -11.06
N PRO A 250 25.29 5.87 -11.46
CA PRO A 250 24.07 6.06 -12.23
C PRO A 250 24.21 5.46 -13.63
N ILE A 251 23.17 4.79 -14.10
CA ILE A 251 22.99 4.32 -15.47
C ILE A 251 22.60 5.54 -16.31
N VAL A 252 23.48 5.96 -17.20
CA VAL A 252 23.27 7.13 -18.07
C VAL A 252 22.56 6.69 -19.34
N ILE A 253 21.31 7.08 -19.49
CA ILE A 253 20.49 6.78 -20.67
C ILE A 253 20.37 8.07 -21.50
N PRO A 254 20.82 8.09 -22.76
CA PRO A 254 20.69 9.23 -23.63
C PRO A 254 19.21 9.47 -23.95
N ALA A 255 18.80 10.74 -23.86
CA ALA A 255 17.51 11.17 -24.39
C ALA A 255 17.43 10.85 -25.90
N PRO A 256 16.25 10.45 -26.43
CA PRO A 256 14.94 10.42 -25.77
C PRO A 256 14.56 9.07 -25.14
N HIS A 257 15.52 8.16 -24.95
CA HIS A 257 15.21 6.77 -24.59
C HIS A 257 14.77 6.60 -23.13
N SER A 258 13.81 5.69 -22.93
CA SER A 258 13.42 5.25 -21.59
C SER A 258 14.30 4.07 -21.10
N LEU A 259 14.29 3.80 -19.79
CA LEU A 259 14.95 2.61 -19.23
C LEU A 259 14.41 1.32 -19.86
N HIS A 260 13.09 1.21 -20.05
CA HIS A 260 12.50 0.02 -20.66
C HIS A 260 12.98 -0.21 -22.09
N GLU A 261 13.03 0.85 -22.91
CA GLU A 261 13.58 0.76 -24.27
C GLU A 261 15.04 0.33 -24.24
N PHE A 262 15.85 0.94 -23.39
CA PHE A 262 17.25 0.60 -23.22
C PHE A 262 17.44 -0.87 -22.84
N LEU A 263 16.78 -1.34 -21.76
CA LEU A 263 16.90 -2.71 -21.29
C LEU A 263 16.36 -3.73 -22.33
N SER A 264 15.33 -3.37 -23.10
CA SER A 264 14.79 -4.22 -24.16
C SER A 264 15.74 -4.42 -25.35
N ASN A 265 16.63 -3.45 -25.59
CA ASN A 265 17.62 -3.47 -26.67
C ASN A 265 18.92 -4.17 -26.28
N ILE A 266 19.08 -4.55 -25.01
CA ILE A 266 20.23 -5.34 -24.55
C ILE A 266 20.22 -6.69 -25.29
N SER A 267 21.40 -7.11 -25.73
CA SER A 267 21.62 -8.35 -26.48
C SER A 267 22.60 -9.26 -25.75
N GLY A 268 22.64 -10.54 -26.13
CA GLY A 268 23.54 -11.53 -25.54
C GLY A 268 23.09 -12.02 -24.16
N PRO A 269 24.01 -12.62 -23.37
CA PRO A 269 23.70 -13.27 -22.09
C PRO A 269 23.03 -12.35 -21.06
N LEU A 270 23.36 -11.05 -21.09
CA LEU A 270 22.75 -10.07 -20.18
C LEU A 270 21.23 -9.95 -20.38
N LYS A 271 20.74 -10.14 -21.61
CA LYS A 271 19.31 -10.13 -21.91
C LYS A 271 18.58 -11.27 -21.21
N GLU A 272 19.21 -12.44 -21.12
CA GLU A 272 18.63 -13.62 -20.48
C GLU A 272 18.50 -13.41 -18.97
N SER A 273 19.50 -12.78 -18.35
CA SER A 273 19.47 -12.37 -16.94
C SER A 273 18.38 -11.32 -16.66
N LEU A 274 18.10 -10.44 -17.61
CA LEU A 274 17.09 -9.37 -17.50
C LEU A 274 15.70 -9.80 -18.01
N THR A 275 15.38 -11.08 -18.04
CA THR A 275 14.03 -11.53 -18.47
C THR A 275 12.93 -11.19 -17.46
N ASN A 276 13.29 -11.04 -16.19
CA ASN A 276 12.35 -10.72 -15.11
C ASN A 276 12.89 -9.57 -14.23
N TYR A 277 12.99 -8.37 -14.81
CA TYR A 277 13.32 -7.17 -14.05
C TYR A 277 12.08 -6.37 -13.67
N ARG A 278 12.20 -5.54 -12.63
CA ARG A 278 11.20 -4.56 -12.24
C ARG A 278 11.78 -3.16 -12.19
N VAL A 279 10.98 -2.20 -12.63
CA VAL A 279 11.28 -0.77 -12.49
C VAL A 279 10.47 -0.22 -11.34
N LEU A 280 11.16 0.39 -10.38
CA LEU A 280 10.62 1.00 -9.17
C LEU A 280 10.52 2.51 -9.40
N GLY A 281 9.29 3.02 -9.37
CA GLY A 281 9.00 4.45 -9.51
C GLY A 281 9.37 5.25 -8.26
N GLN A 282 10.07 6.38 -8.43
CA GLN A 282 10.53 7.21 -7.31
C GLN A 282 9.37 7.64 -6.39
N LEU A 283 8.24 8.04 -6.99
CA LEU A 283 7.10 8.58 -6.25
C LEU A 283 6.35 7.54 -5.41
N THR A 284 6.50 6.25 -5.74
CA THR A 284 5.75 5.16 -5.11
C THR A 284 6.65 4.22 -4.32
N THR A 285 7.96 4.47 -4.28
CA THR A 285 8.93 3.60 -3.61
C THR A 285 9.54 4.33 -2.44
N TYR A 286 9.56 3.68 -1.29
CA TYR A 286 10.06 4.21 -0.03
C TYR A 286 11.13 3.27 0.50
N TRP A 287 12.35 3.80 0.63
CA TRP A 287 13.49 3.06 1.18
C TRP A 287 13.54 3.22 2.70
N CYS A 288 14.05 2.21 3.39
CA CYS A 288 14.26 2.26 4.83
C CYS A 288 15.40 3.25 5.13
N PRO A 289 15.21 4.25 6.01
CA PRO A 289 16.21 5.30 6.24
C PRO A 289 17.47 4.80 6.95
N GLU A 290 17.35 3.73 7.76
CA GLU A 290 18.49 3.13 8.44
C GLU A 290 19.34 2.27 7.50
N ARG A 291 18.71 1.75 6.43
CA ARG A 291 19.23 0.73 5.53
C ARG A 291 18.60 0.89 4.15
N GLU A 292 19.20 1.71 3.29
CA GLU A 292 18.68 2.00 1.94
C GLU A 292 18.63 0.76 1.00
N GLU A 293 19.03 -0.43 1.48
CA GLU A 293 18.95 -1.71 0.77
C GLU A 293 17.57 -2.39 0.89
N HIS A 294 16.73 -1.98 1.84
CA HIS A 294 15.38 -2.50 1.99
C HIS A 294 14.37 -1.39 1.81
N GLY A 295 13.17 -1.75 1.37
CA GLY A 295 12.15 -0.75 1.12
C GLY A 295 10.77 -1.36 0.98
N TYR A 296 9.82 -0.54 0.58
CA TYR A 296 8.53 -0.99 0.11
C TYR A 296 8.10 -0.10 -1.05
N PHE A 297 7.18 -0.60 -1.87
CA PHE A 297 6.52 0.24 -2.84
C PHE A 297 5.00 0.11 -2.75
N LEU A 298 4.34 1.17 -3.20
CA LEU A 298 2.89 1.27 -3.28
C LEU A 298 2.43 0.92 -4.69
N THR A 299 1.38 0.13 -4.82
CA THR A 299 0.75 -0.19 -6.12
C THR A 299 -0.76 -0.39 -5.96
N PRO A 300 -1.58 -0.06 -6.97
CA PRO A 300 -3.01 -0.33 -6.94
C PRO A 300 -3.34 -1.83 -6.79
N VAL A 301 -4.28 -2.16 -5.90
CA VAL A 301 -4.85 -3.53 -5.83
C VAL A 301 -5.79 -3.80 -7.01
N PHE A 302 -6.32 -2.75 -7.65
CA PHE A 302 -7.26 -2.85 -8.74
C PHE A 302 -6.76 -2.07 -9.96
N LYS A 303 -7.06 -2.59 -11.15
CA LYS A 303 -6.93 -1.87 -12.42
C LYS A 303 -8.29 -1.68 -13.07
N CYS A 304 -8.50 -0.50 -13.64
CA CYS A 304 -9.67 -0.17 -14.43
C CYS A 304 -9.33 -0.34 -15.91
N ASN A 305 -10.01 -1.27 -16.56
CA ASN A 305 -9.85 -1.55 -17.99
C ASN A 305 -11.13 -1.17 -18.74
N THR A 306 -10.98 -0.70 -19.98
CA THR A 306 -12.14 -0.53 -20.88
C THR A 306 -12.59 -1.89 -21.37
N ASN A 307 -13.89 -2.17 -21.31
CA ASN A 307 -14.42 -3.40 -21.88
C ASN A 307 -14.23 -3.37 -23.41
N PRO A 308 -13.53 -4.35 -24.01
CA PRO A 308 -13.27 -4.34 -25.45
C PRO A 308 -14.55 -4.43 -26.29
N ARG A 309 -15.64 -4.97 -25.73
CA ARG A 309 -16.94 -5.09 -26.40
C ARG A 309 -17.81 -3.84 -26.26
N VAL A 310 -17.60 -3.05 -25.21
CA VAL A 310 -18.43 -1.88 -24.88
C VAL A 310 -17.52 -0.77 -24.36
N ILE A 311 -17.18 0.18 -25.23
CA ILE A 311 -16.19 1.24 -24.93
C ILE A 311 -16.61 2.11 -23.73
N THR A 312 -17.91 2.22 -23.47
CA THR A 312 -18.47 2.99 -22.35
C THR A 312 -18.50 2.21 -21.03
N ALA A 313 -18.28 0.89 -21.04
CA ALA A 313 -18.30 0.07 -19.83
C ALA A 313 -16.89 -0.11 -19.26
N HIS A 314 -16.76 0.05 -17.95
CA HIS A 314 -15.50 -0.14 -17.22
C HIS A 314 -15.53 -1.45 -16.47
N ARG A 315 -14.37 -2.12 -16.44
CA ARG A 315 -14.18 -3.34 -15.67
C ARG A 315 -13.04 -3.13 -14.69
N TRP A 316 -13.34 -3.35 -13.41
CA TRP A 316 -12.33 -3.44 -12.37
C TRP A 316 -11.81 -4.87 -12.29
N SER A 317 -10.49 -5.02 -12.28
CA SER A 317 -9.81 -6.30 -12.08
C SER A 317 -8.85 -6.19 -10.92
N ILE A 318 -8.90 -7.15 -10.00
CA ILE A 318 -7.89 -7.29 -8.96
C ILE A 318 -6.56 -7.67 -9.62
N VAL A 319 -5.49 -7.02 -9.18
CA VAL A 319 -4.13 -7.25 -9.66
C VAL A 319 -3.42 -8.16 -8.66
N ASP A 320 -2.69 -9.15 -9.16
CA ASP A 320 -1.71 -9.86 -8.36
C ASP A 320 -0.47 -8.97 -8.17
N VAL A 321 -0.42 -8.29 -7.03
CA VAL A 321 0.61 -7.30 -6.72
C VAL A 321 1.99 -7.92 -6.46
N ILE A 322 2.04 -9.21 -6.11
CA ILE A 322 3.29 -9.95 -5.83
C ILE A 322 3.68 -10.86 -6.99
N GLY A 323 2.75 -11.35 -7.80
CA GLY A 323 2.99 -12.41 -8.79
C GLY A 323 4.24 -12.23 -9.65
N HIS A 324 4.49 -11.02 -10.14
CA HIS A 324 5.66 -10.68 -10.95
C HIS A 324 7.01 -10.72 -10.19
N MET A 325 6.98 -10.72 -8.87
CA MET A 325 8.13 -10.80 -7.95
C MET A 325 8.00 -12.00 -6.99
N SER A 326 7.30 -13.05 -7.41
CA SER A 326 7.21 -14.32 -6.67
C SER A 326 8.57 -15.05 -6.58
N LYS A 327 9.50 -14.71 -7.48
CA LYS A 327 10.91 -15.11 -7.47
C LYS A 327 11.80 -13.88 -7.23
N PRO A 328 13.07 -14.06 -6.83
CA PRO A 328 14.03 -12.98 -6.81
C PRO A 328 14.06 -12.25 -8.17
N THR A 329 13.89 -10.93 -8.12
CA THR A 329 13.70 -10.06 -9.29
C THR A 329 14.71 -8.92 -9.24
N ASP A 330 15.44 -8.73 -10.32
CA ASP A 330 16.34 -7.60 -10.49
C ASP A 330 15.56 -6.29 -10.56
N CYS A 331 15.90 -5.34 -9.70
CA CYS A 331 15.18 -4.08 -9.59
C CYS A 331 16.04 -2.91 -10.03
N PHE A 332 15.40 -1.96 -10.71
CA PHE A 332 15.98 -0.68 -11.08
C PHE A 332 15.15 0.42 -10.47
N TYR A 333 15.78 1.47 -9.93
CA TYR A 333 15.06 2.58 -9.33
C TYR A 333 15.50 3.91 -9.93
N ASN A 334 14.56 4.87 -9.98
CA ASN A 334 14.86 6.23 -10.36
C ASN A 334 15.06 7.08 -9.11
N LYS A 335 16.15 7.83 -9.04
CA LYS A 335 16.38 8.85 -8.01
C LYS A 335 16.91 10.10 -8.72
N ASP A 336 16.16 11.19 -8.59
CA ASP A 336 16.50 12.50 -9.14
C ASP A 336 16.74 12.48 -10.66
N GLY A 337 15.91 11.72 -11.38
CA GLY A 337 16.00 11.57 -12.83
C GLY A 337 17.12 10.64 -13.30
N LYS A 338 17.90 10.05 -12.40
CA LYS A 338 18.95 9.07 -12.71
C LYS A 338 18.49 7.66 -12.37
N TRP A 339 18.88 6.71 -13.20
CA TRP A 339 18.57 5.30 -13.02
C TRP A 339 19.70 4.58 -12.29
N TYR A 340 19.35 3.68 -11.39
CA TYR A 340 20.30 2.86 -10.64
C TYR A 340 19.81 1.41 -10.62
N TYR A 341 20.75 0.48 -10.63
CA TYR A 341 20.45 -0.93 -10.34
C TYR A 341 20.41 -1.11 -8.83
N ALA A 342 19.25 -1.49 -8.30
CA ALA A 342 19.00 -1.59 -6.86
C ALA A 342 19.56 -2.89 -6.27
N GLY A 343 19.76 -3.93 -7.09
CA GLY A 343 20.02 -5.31 -6.67
C GLY A 343 18.86 -6.26 -7.02
N THR A 344 18.91 -7.45 -6.44
CA THR A 344 17.91 -8.52 -6.63
C THR A 344 17.03 -8.61 -5.38
N TYR A 345 15.72 -8.51 -5.57
CA TYR A 345 14.76 -8.39 -4.47
C TYR A 345 13.75 -9.53 -4.45
N LYS A 346 13.36 -9.93 -3.24
CA LYS A 346 12.19 -10.76 -2.98
C LYS A 346 11.06 -9.87 -2.44
N ALA A 347 9.88 -9.95 -3.06
CA ALA A 347 8.73 -9.21 -2.61
C ALA A 347 7.93 -9.99 -1.56
N PHE A 348 7.31 -9.28 -0.62
CA PHE A 348 6.34 -9.85 0.31
C PHE A 348 5.20 -8.86 0.60
N ARG A 349 4.06 -9.39 1.05
CA ARG A 349 2.88 -8.57 1.32
C ARG A 349 3.01 -7.91 2.68
N MET A 350 2.80 -6.60 2.73
CA MET A 350 2.59 -5.86 3.98
C MET A 350 1.11 -5.44 4.05
N ASP A 351 0.71 -4.89 5.20
CA ASP A 351 -0.63 -4.33 5.37
C ASP A 351 -0.90 -3.24 4.34
N ASP A 352 -2.11 -3.30 3.76
CA ASP A 352 -2.57 -2.29 2.81
C ASP A 352 -2.58 -0.90 3.42
N LEU A 353 -2.44 0.10 2.55
CA LEU A 353 -2.55 1.49 2.98
C LEU A 353 -3.96 1.75 3.52
N THR A 354 -4.04 2.32 4.72
CA THR A 354 -5.30 2.77 5.29
C THR A 354 -5.78 4.06 4.62
N VAL A 355 -7.06 4.41 4.80
CA VAL A 355 -7.61 5.68 4.28
C VAL A 355 -6.87 6.89 4.88
N GLN A 356 -6.51 6.83 6.17
CA GLN A 356 -5.77 7.90 6.84
C GLN A 356 -4.35 8.06 6.27
N GLU A 357 -3.68 6.94 5.98
CA GLU A 357 -2.37 6.97 5.31
C GLU A 357 -2.48 7.48 3.87
N TRP A 358 -3.57 7.18 3.16
CA TRP A 358 -3.82 7.72 1.83
C TRP A 358 -3.97 9.25 1.84
N GLU A 359 -4.67 9.81 2.83
CA GLU A 359 -4.89 11.26 2.95
C GLU A 359 -3.61 12.07 3.15
N VAL A 360 -2.56 11.46 3.70
CA VAL A 360 -1.27 12.14 3.92
C VAL A 360 -0.26 11.93 2.78
N LEU A 361 -0.59 11.11 1.77
CA LEU A 361 0.29 10.93 0.61
C LEU A 361 0.43 12.25 -0.16
N SER A 362 1.58 12.45 -0.79
CA SER A 362 1.76 13.60 -1.67
C SER A 362 0.81 13.54 -2.87
N ASN A 363 0.50 14.72 -3.43
CA ASN A 363 -0.32 14.82 -4.64
C ASN A 363 0.34 14.08 -5.81
N GLU A 364 1.66 14.12 -5.91
CA GLU A 364 2.41 13.44 -6.98
C GLU A 364 2.27 11.91 -6.86
N THR A 365 2.37 11.35 -5.65
CA THR A 365 2.22 9.92 -5.40
C THR A 365 0.79 9.45 -5.65
N THR A 366 -0.21 10.17 -5.14
CA THR A 366 -1.62 9.81 -5.38
C THR A 366 -1.96 9.86 -6.87
N GLN A 367 -1.50 10.88 -7.61
CA GLN A 367 -1.68 10.97 -9.05
C GLN A 367 -0.96 9.84 -9.81
N ALA A 368 0.23 9.42 -9.37
CA ALA A 368 0.93 8.27 -9.94
C ALA A 368 0.12 6.97 -9.79
N LEU A 369 -0.43 6.71 -8.59
CA LEU A 369 -1.26 5.55 -8.30
C LEU A 369 -2.58 5.55 -9.08
N ILE A 370 -3.23 6.72 -9.22
CA ILE A 370 -4.44 6.89 -10.03
C ILE A 370 -4.14 6.61 -11.51
N LYS A 371 -3.05 7.15 -12.05
CA LYS A 371 -2.62 6.89 -13.43
C LYS A 371 -2.33 5.41 -13.66
N GLU A 372 -1.65 4.75 -12.72
CA GLU A 372 -1.39 3.31 -12.80
C GLU A 372 -2.69 2.49 -12.77
N THR A 373 -3.67 2.91 -11.95
CA THR A 373 -5.01 2.29 -11.89
C THR A 373 -5.72 2.37 -13.23
N LEU A 374 -5.55 3.48 -13.96
CA LEU A 374 -6.25 3.78 -15.22
C LEU A 374 -5.46 3.39 -16.48
N VAL A 375 -4.26 2.81 -16.35
CA VAL A 375 -3.36 2.55 -17.49
C VAL A 375 -3.97 1.66 -18.58
N GLY A 376 -4.87 0.74 -18.21
CA GLY A 376 -5.54 -0.16 -19.15
C GLY A 376 -6.83 0.39 -19.76
N ARG A 377 -7.18 1.65 -19.44
CA ARG A 377 -8.38 2.32 -19.95
C ARG A 377 -8.05 3.10 -21.22
N LYS A 378 -8.83 2.88 -22.27
CA LYS A 378 -8.81 3.73 -23.48
C LYS A 378 -9.59 5.02 -23.19
N ASN A 379 -9.12 6.15 -23.71
CA ASN A 379 -9.78 7.45 -23.60
C ASN A 379 -9.96 7.93 -22.14
N VAL A 380 -8.86 8.02 -21.39
CA VAL A 380 -8.89 8.52 -20.02
C VAL A 380 -9.15 10.03 -20.02
N SER A 381 -10.32 10.45 -19.53
CA SER A 381 -10.66 11.87 -19.37
C SER A 381 -10.22 12.40 -17.99
N PRO A 382 -10.11 13.73 -17.80
CA PRO A 382 -9.88 14.33 -16.47
C PRO A 382 -10.94 13.90 -15.44
N GLN A 383 -12.19 13.73 -15.87
CA GLN A 383 -13.29 13.25 -15.02
C GLN A 383 -12.97 11.87 -14.42
N ASN A 384 -12.34 10.98 -15.17
CA ASN A 384 -12.01 9.63 -14.67
C ASN A 384 -10.90 9.65 -13.61
N HIS A 385 -9.98 10.60 -13.69
CA HIS A 385 -8.99 10.80 -12.64
C HIS A 385 -9.66 11.24 -11.35
N TYR A 386 -10.61 12.20 -11.43
CA TYR A 386 -11.36 12.67 -10.27
C TYR A 386 -12.21 11.57 -9.63
N GLU A 387 -12.98 10.82 -10.42
CA GLU A 387 -13.79 9.70 -9.93
C GLU A 387 -12.93 8.63 -9.25
N THR A 388 -11.80 8.27 -9.85
CA THR A 388 -10.88 7.28 -9.27
C THR A 388 -10.26 7.79 -7.97
N ALA A 389 -9.89 9.07 -7.89
CA ALA A 389 -9.40 9.68 -6.67
C ALA A 389 -10.43 9.61 -5.54
N GLN A 390 -11.71 9.87 -5.83
CA GLN A 390 -12.80 9.79 -4.85
C GLN A 390 -13.02 8.36 -4.35
N LEU A 391 -12.87 7.35 -5.21
CA LEU A 391 -12.96 5.95 -4.79
C LEU A 391 -11.83 5.56 -3.84
N TYR A 392 -10.61 6.08 -4.01
CA TYR A 392 -9.53 5.88 -3.04
C TYR A 392 -9.79 6.63 -1.73
N ALA A 393 -10.21 7.89 -1.80
CA ALA A 393 -10.53 8.69 -0.62
C ALA A 393 -11.65 8.06 0.24
N ALA A 394 -12.63 7.42 -0.41
CA ALA A 394 -13.69 6.67 0.27
C ALA A 394 -13.26 5.27 0.76
N GLY A 395 -12.05 4.80 0.45
CA GLY A 395 -11.56 3.46 0.78
C GLY A 395 -12.14 2.33 -0.07
N ALA A 396 -12.91 2.65 -1.13
CA ALA A 396 -13.47 1.67 -2.04
C ALA A 396 -12.39 1.01 -2.92
N LEU A 397 -11.34 1.76 -3.26
CA LEU A 397 -10.11 1.22 -3.84
C LEU A 397 -9.01 1.18 -2.79
N ARG A 398 -8.17 0.15 -2.87
CA ARG A 398 -7.07 -0.08 -1.94
C ARG A 398 -5.71 0.04 -2.63
N VAL A 399 -4.74 0.54 -1.88
CA VAL A 399 -3.33 0.57 -2.28
C VAL A 399 -2.59 -0.53 -1.54
N ALA A 400 -1.95 -1.39 -2.30
CA ALA A 400 -1.09 -2.42 -1.78
C ALA A 400 0.25 -1.84 -1.33
N CYS A 401 0.66 -2.17 -0.11
CA CYS A 401 2.04 -2.04 0.34
C CYS A 401 2.78 -3.37 0.07
N VAL A 402 3.83 -3.32 -0.73
CA VAL A 402 4.65 -4.48 -1.07
C VAL A 402 6.06 -4.24 -0.55
N GLY A 403 6.47 -5.04 0.44
CA GLY A 403 7.81 -5.00 1.00
C GLY A 403 8.84 -5.56 0.03
N LEU A 404 10.02 -4.95 0.01
CA LEU A 404 11.18 -5.26 -0.81
C LEU A 404 12.33 -5.69 0.09
N GLN A 405 12.61 -6.99 0.12
CA GLN A 405 13.80 -7.53 0.75
C GLN A 405 14.91 -7.67 -0.29
N CYS A 406 16.02 -6.96 -0.12
CA CYS A 406 17.22 -7.24 -0.92
C CYS A 406 17.75 -8.61 -0.51
N VAL A 407 17.89 -9.51 -1.49
CA VAL A 407 18.37 -10.88 -1.30
C VAL A 407 19.66 -11.16 -2.05
N GLY A 408 20.16 -10.18 -2.81
CA GLY A 408 21.47 -10.23 -3.44
C GLY A 408 21.73 -9.03 -4.33
N PHE A 409 22.93 -9.00 -4.92
CA PHE A 409 23.34 -7.99 -5.89
C PHE A 409 24.08 -8.69 -7.03
N SER A 410 23.51 -8.68 -8.23
CA SER A 410 24.15 -9.32 -9.38
C SER A 410 25.18 -8.39 -10.02
N GLU A 411 26.45 -8.56 -9.64
CA GLU A 411 27.56 -7.77 -10.19
C GLU A 411 27.65 -7.89 -11.72
N ALA A 412 27.32 -9.06 -12.28
CA ALA A 412 27.29 -9.27 -13.72
C ALA A 412 26.22 -8.40 -14.41
N VAL A 413 25.02 -8.30 -13.82
CA VAL A 413 23.94 -7.44 -14.34
C VAL A 413 24.33 -5.97 -14.18
N TYR A 414 24.81 -5.58 -13.00
CA TYR A 414 25.23 -4.21 -12.72
C TYR A 414 26.31 -3.72 -13.69
N ARG A 415 27.41 -4.47 -13.81
CA ARG A 415 28.52 -4.13 -14.71
C ARG A 415 28.10 -4.16 -16.17
N GLY A 416 27.37 -5.20 -16.59
CA GLY A 416 26.92 -5.33 -17.97
C GLY A 416 25.99 -4.18 -18.38
N VAL A 417 25.07 -3.77 -17.50
CA VAL A 417 24.18 -2.63 -17.75
C VAL A 417 24.96 -1.31 -17.83
N LEU A 418 25.91 -1.08 -16.91
CA LEU A 418 26.75 0.11 -16.94
C LEU A 418 27.63 0.16 -18.18
N GLU A 419 28.27 -0.95 -18.54
CA GLU A 419 29.10 -1.06 -19.74
C GLU A 419 28.28 -0.80 -21.00
N GLN A 420 27.10 -1.41 -21.12
CA GLN A 420 26.20 -1.18 -22.25
C GLN A 420 25.70 0.28 -22.30
N SER A 421 25.47 0.93 -21.17
CA SER A 421 25.07 2.34 -21.16
C SER A 421 26.19 3.28 -21.65
N ARG A 422 27.46 2.91 -21.44
CA ARG A 422 28.64 3.70 -21.81
C ARG A 422 29.10 3.46 -23.24
N PHE A 423 29.18 2.20 -23.64
CA PHE A 423 29.79 1.77 -24.90
C PHE A 423 28.79 1.21 -25.89
N GLY A 424 27.55 0.98 -25.46
CA GLY A 424 26.48 0.56 -26.35
C GLY A 424 26.43 1.54 -27.51
N HIS A 425 26.84 1.08 -28.68
CA HIS A 425 26.60 1.80 -29.90
C HIS A 425 25.08 1.77 -30.04
N TRP A 426 24.41 2.83 -29.55
CA TRP A 426 22.98 3.11 -29.70
C TRP A 426 22.75 3.23 -31.20
N SER A 427 22.74 2.07 -31.84
CA SER A 427 22.91 1.94 -33.25
C SER A 427 21.75 2.71 -33.84
N ARG A 428 22.08 3.81 -34.52
CA ARG A 428 21.14 4.57 -35.34
C ARG A 428 20.37 3.51 -36.10
N SER A 429 19.13 3.27 -35.69
CA SER A 429 18.31 2.24 -36.33
C SER A 429 18.44 2.48 -37.82
N PRO A 430 18.87 1.49 -38.64
CA PRO A 430 19.18 1.71 -40.06
C PRO A 430 18.02 2.28 -40.89
N GLY A 431 16.82 2.42 -40.31
CA GLY A 431 15.65 3.04 -40.92
C GLY A 431 15.45 4.53 -40.64
N TRP A 432 16.24 5.18 -39.77
CA TRP A 432 16.20 6.65 -39.61
C TRP A 432 17.33 7.29 -40.42
N SER A 433 17.26 7.11 -41.73
CA SER A 433 17.89 8.03 -42.66
C SER A 433 17.27 9.39 -42.39
N THR A 434 17.97 10.26 -41.65
CA THR A 434 17.74 11.71 -41.75
C THR A 434 17.62 11.99 -43.25
N PRO A 435 16.50 12.55 -43.75
CA PRO A 435 16.39 12.88 -45.16
C PRO A 435 17.61 13.75 -45.46
N ALA A 436 18.53 13.21 -46.26
CA ALA A 436 19.65 13.98 -46.75
C ALA A 436 19.01 15.21 -47.39
N LEU A 437 19.34 16.40 -46.87
CA LEU A 437 19.06 17.64 -47.58
C LEU A 437 19.58 17.39 -48.99
N SER A 438 18.67 17.29 -49.93
CA SER A 438 18.98 17.11 -51.34
C SER A 438 19.75 18.35 -51.76
N THR A 439 21.07 18.26 -51.77
CA THR A 439 21.93 19.26 -52.37
C THR A 439 21.47 19.41 -53.81
N THR A 440 20.94 20.58 -54.09
CA THR A 440 20.46 21.07 -55.38
C THR A 440 21.43 20.71 -56.49
N ARG A 441 20.98 19.76 -57.31
CA ARG A 441 20.94 19.77 -58.78
C ARG A 441 22.00 20.68 -59.43
N ASN A 442 23.08 20.05 -59.89
CA ASN A 442 23.97 20.61 -60.90
C ASN A 442 23.19 20.89 -62.19
N ASP A 443 23.22 22.14 -62.62
CA ASP A 443 22.84 22.58 -63.96
C ASP A 443 23.71 21.86 -65.00
N THR A 444 23.06 21.05 -65.82
CA THR A 444 23.68 20.50 -67.04
C THR A 444 23.14 21.31 -68.22
N VAL A 445 23.99 22.20 -68.74
CA VAL A 445 23.76 22.98 -69.95
C VAL A 445 23.66 22.03 -71.14
N GLY A 446 22.43 21.76 -71.58
CA GLY A 446 22.14 21.03 -72.81
C GLY A 446 22.24 21.98 -74.00
N HIS A 447 23.24 21.75 -74.84
CA HIS A 447 23.46 22.39 -76.13
C HIS A 447 22.54 21.71 -77.17
N ASP A 448 21.64 22.46 -77.79
CA ASP A 448 20.70 21.94 -78.81
C ASP A 448 20.95 22.67 -80.15
N PRO A 449 21.47 22.02 -81.20
CA PRO A 449 21.61 22.62 -82.52
C PRO A 449 20.37 22.33 -83.37
N LYS A 450 19.58 23.39 -83.64
CA LYS A 450 18.55 23.36 -84.69
C LYS A 450 19.20 23.35 -86.07
N LEU A 451 19.14 22.18 -86.71
CA LEU A 451 19.35 22.01 -88.15
C LEU A 451 18.20 22.66 -88.93
N VAL A 452 18.61 23.40 -89.95
CA VAL A 452 17.79 24.17 -90.89
C VAL A 452 17.70 23.39 -92.20
N ALA A 453 16.51 23.47 -92.80
CA ALA A 453 16.19 23.43 -94.24
C ALA A 453 15.96 22.09 -94.98
N ILE A 454 14.75 22.07 -95.57
CA ILE A 454 14.34 21.69 -96.95
C ILE A 454 14.30 20.21 -97.29
#